data_AF-A0AAD5DGH4-F1
#
_entry.id   AF-A0AAD5DGH4-F1
#
_cell.length_a   1.000
_cell.length_b   1.000
_cell.length_c   1.000
_cell.angle_alpha   90.00
_cell.angle_beta   90.00
_cell.angle_gamma   90.00
#
_symmetry.space_group_name_H-M   'P 1'
#
loop_
_entity.id
_entity.type
_entity.pdbx_description
1 polymer ?
#
loop_
_entity_poly.entity_id
_entity_poly.type
_entity_poly.pdbx_seq_one_letter_code
_entity_poly.pdbx_strand_id
1 'polypeptide(L)'
;MVGTRATKDGSMYLARNVDSYDAISSQDLAYHPSRRTPYVYKPADSNFTYTIPAPSLAYYGFPTNYFPLPMAPTWEELGHNQLGVVVSATETISSKVKVQTIDPLVPDGIGENSIPSVLLPHPESTSARRTVKLYGRIIETKGASEENGVLIADKDEQWQVGRALYVENAGGHHWLAVRIPEHAVFVSANQGRIQEVDLRDTANVMCSPKLLEWAQQNGLWSPAKGRFNWLRDVMMDIPAFRTANYPRVRVLQSRLNGLPPGQGTANAPTFLPPNRRLDLLDLFGAMRDHYDGSSKDVYLRNITSVGDLTGKPGEPWRPIAYVGTGFGHVTRIRAEQPAGLRIIHYAFEGVPAWMPAIPVYASLPPNALPLELNQVGAEVDEDGYPLVNNAKLFWRGRRLLASLALMLRNWPLFGRRVESAVRSFDARIDADRIAMERQYRQALAMAGRRGGSGQAAADAILVAFTCKTVAEAMALVDRLTAEIAKKLGLTAMPTDEQLLAELQRFYEMYYYDYQTPTPANPTGAAAATTASPASATGLVYRPRRRGPGHRA
;
A
#
# COMPACT_ATOMS: atom_id res chain seq x y z
N MET A 1 11.00 2.57 -0.44
CA MET A 1 11.28 3.96 0.02
C MET A 1 12.57 4.46 -0.59
N VAL A 2 12.69 5.76 -0.88
CA VAL A 2 13.88 6.37 -1.50
C VAL A 2 14.28 7.64 -0.76
N GLY A 3 15.55 7.75 -0.40
CA GLY A 3 16.12 8.93 0.25
C GLY A 3 16.28 10.12 -0.69
N THR A 4 16.35 11.33 -0.12
CA THR A 4 16.36 12.62 -0.86
C THR A 4 17.56 12.79 -1.80
N ARG A 5 18.72 12.21 -1.50
CA ARG A 5 19.93 12.28 -2.35
C ARG A 5 19.99 11.17 -3.40
N ALA A 6 19.08 10.19 -3.34
CA ALA A 6 18.92 9.15 -4.34
C ALA A 6 18.02 9.60 -5.52
N THR A 7 17.41 10.79 -5.45
CA THR A 7 16.45 11.29 -6.44
C THR A 7 16.98 12.50 -7.21
N LYS A 8 16.42 12.75 -8.40
CA LYS A 8 16.82 13.86 -9.27
C LYS A 8 16.44 15.23 -8.71
N ASP A 9 15.33 15.28 -7.98
CA ASP A 9 14.66 16.51 -7.56
C ASP A 9 14.73 16.77 -6.05
N GLY A 10 15.49 15.95 -5.31
CA GLY A 10 15.61 16.06 -3.86
C GLY A 10 14.40 15.51 -3.10
N SER A 11 13.39 14.95 -3.78
CA SER A 11 12.22 14.37 -3.12
C SER A 11 12.57 13.09 -2.39
N MET A 12 11.84 12.84 -1.32
CA MET A 12 11.75 11.52 -0.70
C MET A 12 10.50 10.79 -1.23
N TYR A 13 10.60 9.47 -1.37
CA TYR A 13 9.48 8.65 -1.85
C TYR A 13 9.14 7.49 -0.92
N LEU A 14 7.85 7.31 -0.67
CA LEU A 14 7.26 6.12 -0.04
C LEU A 14 6.37 5.46 -1.09
N ALA A 15 6.40 4.14 -1.20
CA ALA A 15 5.60 3.43 -2.19
C ALA A 15 5.21 2.05 -1.65
N ARG A 16 3.96 1.64 -1.90
CA ARG A 16 3.41 0.34 -1.49
C ARG A 16 2.24 -0.04 -2.40
N ASN A 17 2.13 -1.33 -2.71
CA ASN A 17 0.94 -1.95 -3.27
C ASN A 17 0.17 -2.60 -2.11
N VAL A 18 -1.12 -2.31 -2.02
CA VAL A 18 -2.06 -2.86 -1.05
C VAL A 18 -2.71 -4.07 -1.70
N ASP A 19 -2.27 -5.25 -1.30
CA ASP A 19 -2.77 -6.51 -1.81
C ASP A 19 -3.85 -7.05 -0.87
N SER A 20 -5.01 -7.41 -1.41
CA SER A 20 -6.12 -8.00 -0.67
C SER A 20 -6.24 -9.50 -0.92
N TYR A 21 -7.02 -10.16 -0.05
CA TYR A 21 -7.38 -11.57 -0.16
C TYR A 21 -8.46 -11.86 -1.20
N ASP A 22 -8.90 -10.85 -1.95
CA ASP A 22 -9.75 -10.95 -3.14
C ASP A 22 -9.35 -9.88 -4.19
N ALA A 23 -10.04 -9.85 -5.33
CA ALA A 23 -9.83 -8.83 -6.38
C ALA A 23 -10.69 -7.57 -6.22
N ILE A 24 -11.43 -7.42 -5.12
CA ILE A 24 -12.47 -6.41 -4.89
C ILE A 24 -12.26 -5.75 -3.52
N SER A 25 -11.04 -5.29 -3.27
CA SER A 25 -10.76 -4.31 -2.22
C SER A 25 -10.49 -2.97 -2.87
N SER A 26 -11.22 -1.93 -2.48
CA SER A 26 -10.92 -0.57 -2.91
C SER A 26 -10.78 0.37 -1.72
N GLN A 27 -10.06 1.45 -1.94
CA GLN A 27 -9.77 2.43 -0.91
C GLN A 27 -10.49 3.74 -1.27
N ASP A 28 -11.01 4.43 -0.27
CA ASP A 28 -11.68 5.72 -0.44
C ASP A 28 -10.77 6.84 0.04
N LEU A 29 -10.78 8.01 -0.60
CA LEU A 29 -10.10 9.19 -0.07
C LEU A 29 -11.00 9.91 0.95
N ALA A 30 -10.64 9.87 2.24
CA ALA A 30 -11.42 10.46 3.32
C ALA A 30 -10.68 11.59 4.06
N TYR A 31 -11.43 12.60 4.51
CA TYR A 31 -10.94 13.64 5.42
C TYR A 31 -11.57 13.47 6.81
N HIS A 32 -10.73 13.52 7.84
CA HIS A 32 -11.10 13.41 9.23
C HIS A 32 -10.77 14.73 9.96
N PRO A 33 -11.78 15.48 10.46
CA PRO A 33 -11.54 16.74 11.14
C PRO A 33 -10.94 16.52 12.54
N SER A 34 -10.20 17.53 13.00
CA SER A 34 -9.74 17.63 14.40
C SER A 34 -10.92 17.59 15.36
N ARG A 35 -10.77 16.86 16.48
CA ARG A 35 -11.75 16.77 17.55
C ARG A 35 -11.22 17.47 18.80
N ARG A 36 -12.08 18.27 19.43
CA ARG A 36 -11.76 19.04 20.65
C ARG A 36 -11.84 18.23 21.93
N THR A 37 -12.50 17.07 21.89
CA THR A 37 -12.66 16.16 23.03
C THR A 37 -12.00 14.83 22.72
N PRO A 38 -11.41 14.15 23.72
CA PRO A 38 -10.86 12.82 23.52
C PRO A 38 -11.96 11.86 23.04
N TYR A 39 -11.58 10.83 22.29
CA TYR A 39 -12.51 9.81 21.83
C TYR A 39 -11.85 8.44 21.79
N VAL A 40 -12.66 7.39 21.91
CA VAL A 40 -12.20 6.02 21.75
C VAL A 40 -12.29 5.64 20.29
N TYR A 41 -11.17 5.22 19.71
CA TYR A 41 -11.10 4.53 18.43
C TYR A 41 -11.36 3.03 18.65
N LYS A 42 -12.19 2.45 17.78
CA LYS A 42 -12.47 1.01 17.71
C LYS A 42 -12.67 0.63 16.23
N PRO A 43 -11.83 -0.24 15.65
CA PRO A 43 -12.00 -0.71 14.28
C PRO A 43 -13.24 -1.63 14.15
N ALA A 44 -13.71 -1.84 12.92
CA ALA A 44 -14.93 -2.61 12.66
C ALA A 44 -14.79 -4.13 12.92
N ASP A 45 -13.57 -4.67 12.83
CA ASP A 45 -13.28 -6.11 12.68
C ASP A 45 -12.34 -6.68 13.76
N SER A 46 -12.07 -5.93 14.83
CA SER A 46 -11.34 -6.43 16.00
C SER A 46 -11.81 -5.77 17.31
N ASN A 47 -11.39 -6.32 18.45
CA ASN A 47 -11.71 -5.74 19.76
C ASN A 47 -10.71 -4.69 20.24
N PHE A 48 -9.70 -4.36 19.42
CA PHE A 48 -8.73 -3.32 19.76
C PHE A 48 -9.44 -2.00 20.09
N THR A 49 -8.98 -1.31 21.12
CA THR A 49 -9.46 0.03 21.44
C THR A 49 -8.33 0.95 21.85
N TYR A 50 -8.42 2.21 21.45
CA TYR A 50 -7.44 3.22 21.81
C TYR A 50 -8.08 4.58 22.04
N THR A 51 -7.78 5.21 23.18
CA THR A 51 -8.25 6.57 23.47
C THR A 51 -7.33 7.58 22.79
N ILE A 52 -7.83 8.26 21.77
CA ILE A 52 -7.12 9.35 21.10
C ILE A 52 -7.29 10.62 21.93
N PRO A 53 -6.20 11.24 22.43
CA PRO A 53 -6.27 12.46 23.22
C PRO A 53 -6.74 13.67 22.40
N ALA A 54 -7.26 14.67 23.09
CA ALA A 54 -7.61 15.96 22.49
C ALA A 54 -6.56 17.06 22.75
N PRO A 55 -6.46 18.07 21.86
CA PRO A 55 -7.11 18.12 20.56
C PRO A 55 -6.46 17.11 19.60
N SER A 56 -7.26 16.35 18.86
CA SER A 56 -6.72 15.45 17.83
C SER A 56 -6.27 16.26 16.61
N LEU A 57 -5.34 15.71 15.82
CA LEU A 57 -4.96 16.30 14.54
C LEU A 57 -6.02 15.96 13.49
N ALA A 58 -6.31 16.92 12.59
CA ALA A 58 -7.02 16.57 11.36
C ALA A 58 -6.08 15.78 10.44
N TYR A 59 -6.63 14.87 9.65
CA TYR A 59 -5.86 14.05 8.72
C TYR A 59 -6.70 13.60 7.53
N TYR A 60 -6.02 13.17 6.48
CA TYR A 60 -6.62 12.43 5.37
C TYR A 60 -6.15 10.98 5.47
N GLY A 61 -7.05 10.06 5.14
CA GLY A 61 -6.77 8.63 5.11
C GLY A 61 -7.34 7.99 3.85
N PHE A 62 -6.91 6.76 3.61
CA PHE A 62 -7.36 5.91 2.53
C PHE A 62 -8.03 4.63 3.08
N PRO A 63 -9.17 4.72 3.80
CA PRO A 63 -9.85 3.55 4.35
C PRO A 63 -10.30 2.56 3.28
N THR A 64 -10.30 1.27 3.62
CA THR A 64 -10.91 0.24 2.79
C THR A 64 -12.43 0.40 2.75
N ASN A 65 -13.04 0.04 1.63
CA ASN A 65 -14.48 0.20 1.41
C ASN A 65 -15.33 -0.99 1.91
N TYR A 66 -14.75 -2.08 2.41
CA TYR A 66 -15.51 -3.26 2.89
C TYR A 66 -16.49 -2.95 4.02
N PHE A 67 -16.28 -1.87 4.76
CA PHE A 67 -17.12 -1.47 5.88
C PHE A 67 -17.76 -0.12 5.57
N PRO A 68 -19.10 0.00 5.51
CA PRO A 68 -19.75 1.25 5.17
C PRO A 68 -19.43 2.33 6.22
N LEU A 69 -18.97 3.50 5.76
CA LEU A 69 -19.01 4.71 6.58
C LEU A 69 -20.49 4.96 6.97
N PRO A 70 -20.82 5.12 8.27
CA PRO A 70 -20.00 5.75 9.30
C PRO A 70 -19.31 4.80 10.29
N MET A 71 -19.12 3.52 9.96
CA MET A 71 -18.25 2.66 10.77
C MET A 71 -16.85 3.30 10.86
N ALA A 72 -16.19 3.17 12.03
CA ALA A 72 -14.93 3.85 12.30
C ALA A 72 -13.91 3.63 11.17
N PRO A 73 -13.06 4.64 10.84
CA PRO A 73 -12.07 4.49 9.78
C PRO A 73 -11.16 3.30 10.06
N THR A 74 -11.27 2.26 9.24
CA THR A 74 -10.56 0.98 9.42
C THR A 74 -9.83 0.68 8.12
N TRP A 75 -8.64 0.07 8.22
CA TRP A 75 -7.77 -0.22 7.06
C TRP A 75 -7.42 1.05 6.26
N GLU A 76 -7.01 2.11 6.97
CA GLU A 76 -6.57 3.36 6.34
C GLU A 76 -5.14 3.23 5.80
N GLU A 77 -4.96 2.39 4.79
CA GLU A 77 -3.71 1.96 4.16
C GLU A 77 -2.61 3.04 4.01
N LEU A 78 -3.04 4.26 3.77
CA LEU A 78 -2.20 5.45 3.62
C LEU A 78 -2.90 6.62 4.29
N GLY A 79 -2.13 7.60 4.75
CA GLY A 79 -2.66 8.92 5.05
C GLY A 79 -1.60 9.93 5.45
N HIS A 80 -2.05 11.16 5.66
CA HIS A 80 -1.24 12.23 6.19
C HIS A 80 -2.03 13.12 7.14
N ASN A 81 -1.38 13.63 8.18
CA ASN A 81 -2.01 14.58 9.09
C ASN A 81 -1.74 16.04 8.70
N GLN A 82 -2.44 16.97 9.34
CA GLN A 82 -2.33 18.41 9.11
C GLN A 82 -0.92 18.99 9.31
N LEU A 83 -0.02 18.26 9.98
CA LEU A 83 1.37 18.66 10.20
C LEU A 83 2.32 18.10 9.12
N GLY A 84 1.81 17.27 8.21
CA GLY A 84 2.56 16.67 7.11
C GLY A 84 3.31 15.39 7.49
N VAL A 85 2.91 14.71 8.57
CA VAL A 85 3.36 13.34 8.82
C VAL A 85 2.54 12.40 7.96
N VAL A 86 3.22 11.56 7.18
CA VAL A 86 2.66 10.52 6.32
C VAL A 86 2.88 9.16 6.99
N VAL A 87 1.84 8.32 6.99
CA VAL A 87 1.91 6.93 7.42
C VAL A 87 1.37 6.05 6.28
N SER A 88 2.11 5.00 5.93
CA SER A 88 1.63 3.91 5.08
C SER A 88 1.82 2.60 5.83
N ALA A 89 0.72 1.87 6.02
CA ALA A 89 0.63 0.69 6.86
C ALA A 89 -0.31 -0.33 6.19
N THR A 90 0.08 -1.58 5.95
CA THR A 90 1.37 -2.20 6.31
C THR A 90 1.98 -3.03 5.18
N GLU A 91 3.25 -3.40 5.38
CA GLU A 91 3.87 -4.54 4.72
C GLU A 91 3.84 -5.70 5.73
N THR A 92 2.97 -6.70 5.55
CA THR A 92 2.92 -7.85 6.45
C THR A 92 4.25 -8.60 6.45
N ILE A 93 4.82 -8.82 7.63
CA ILE A 93 6.09 -9.54 7.85
C ILE A 93 5.88 -10.63 8.91
N SER A 94 6.93 -11.37 9.28
CA SER A 94 6.81 -12.32 10.39
C SER A 94 8.12 -12.50 11.14
N SER A 95 8.04 -12.68 12.45
CA SER A 95 9.15 -13.11 13.29
C SER A 95 9.28 -14.63 13.33
N LYS A 96 10.38 -15.14 13.88
CA LYS A 96 10.58 -16.58 14.02
C LYS A 96 9.52 -17.17 14.94
N VAL A 97 9.18 -18.44 14.71
CA VAL A 97 8.34 -19.24 15.61
C VAL A 97 8.80 -19.12 17.08
N LYS A 98 10.11 -19.13 17.32
CA LYS A 98 10.66 -18.94 18.68
C LYS A 98 10.27 -17.60 19.29
N VAL A 99 10.30 -16.51 18.53
CA VAL A 99 9.86 -15.16 18.98
C VAL A 99 8.36 -15.17 19.26
N GLN A 100 7.56 -15.70 18.34
CA GLN A 100 6.11 -15.84 18.52
C GLN A 100 5.72 -16.74 19.71
N THR A 101 6.61 -17.63 20.16
CA THR A 101 6.38 -18.49 21.34
C THR A 101 6.69 -17.74 22.65
N ILE A 102 7.77 -16.97 22.70
CA ILE A 102 8.21 -16.26 23.91
C ILE A 102 7.52 -14.89 24.10
N ASP A 103 7.05 -14.29 23.00
CA ASP A 103 6.31 -13.03 22.96
C ASP A 103 5.15 -13.15 21.96
N PRO A 104 4.09 -13.90 22.29
CA PRO A 104 2.98 -14.14 21.38
C PRO A 104 2.24 -12.85 21.03
N LEU A 105 1.65 -12.84 19.83
CA LEU A 105 0.77 -11.77 19.39
C LEU A 105 -0.41 -11.62 20.36
N VAL A 106 -0.84 -10.37 20.56
CA VAL A 106 -1.96 -10.02 21.44
C VAL A 106 -3.21 -9.88 20.56
N PRO A 107 -4.22 -10.76 20.70
CA PRO A 107 -5.40 -10.74 19.81
C PRO A 107 -6.11 -9.39 19.76
N ASP A 108 -6.17 -8.68 20.89
CA ASP A 108 -6.77 -7.35 21.01
C ASP A 108 -5.73 -6.21 20.94
N GLY A 109 -4.55 -6.51 20.38
CA GLY A 109 -3.46 -5.56 20.12
C GLY A 109 -3.68 -4.74 18.85
N ILE A 110 -2.77 -3.81 18.57
CA ILE A 110 -2.83 -2.98 17.36
C ILE A 110 -2.45 -3.80 16.12
N GLY A 111 -3.29 -3.74 15.07
CA GLY A 111 -3.06 -4.39 13.76
C GLY A 111 -3.13 -3.41 12.59
N GLU A 112 -2.91 -3.92 11.37
CA GLU A 112 -2.93 -3.12 10.12
C GLU A 112 -4.19 -2.26 10.00
N ASN A 113 -5.34 -2.85 10.34
CA ASN A 113 -6.66 -2.22 10.36
C ASN A 113 -6.75 -0.90 11.17
N SER A 114 -5.82 -0.64 12.07
CA SER A 114 -5.88 0.44 13.07
C SER A 114 -4.70 1.41 13.05
N ILE A 115 -3.57 1.04 12.45
CA ILE A 115 -2.31 1.78 12.60
C ILE A 115 -2.46 3.25 12.17
N PRO A 116 -2.89 3.58 10.94
CA PRO A 116 -2.96 4.97 10.51
C PRO A 116 -4.07 5.74 11.22
N SER A 117 -5.22 5.09 11.45
CA SER A 117 -6.39 5.64 12.17
C SER A 117 -6.09 6.04 13.62
N VAL A 118 -5.09 5.41 14.24
CA VAL A 118 -4.60 5.76 15.59
C VAL A 118 -3.47 6.78 15.51
N LEU A 119 -2.48 6.56 14.63
CA LEU A 119 -1.26 7.36 14.62
C LEU A 119 -1.47 8.76 14.04
N LEU A 120 -2.19 8.91 12.94
CA LEU A 120 -2.37 10.18 12.24
C LEU A 120 -3.11 11.24 13.06
N PRO A 121 -4.25 10.93 13.72
CA PRO A 121 -4.95 11.91 14.56
C PRO A 121 -4.30 12.17 15.92
N HIS A 122 -3.31 11.39 16.34
CA HIS A 122 -2.74 11.53 17.67
C HIS A 122 -1.94 12.84 17.82
N PRO A 123 -2.15 13.65 18.88
CA PRO A 123 -1.48 14.95 19.05
C PRO A 123 0.05 14.85 19.16
N GLU A 124 0.60 13.71 19.60
CA GLU A 124 2.06 13.49 19.61
C GLU A 124 2.68 13.28 18.22
N SER A 125 1.88 12.97 17.19
CA SER A 125 2.34 12.70 15.82
C SER A 125 2.68 13.98 15.06
N THR A 126 3.63 14.75 15.60
CA THR A 126 4.07 16.02 15.01
C THR A 126 5.30 15.89 14.11
N SER A 127 5.95 14.73 14.13
CA SER A 127 7.04 14.35 13.23
C SER A 127 7.09 12.83 13.09
N ALA A 128 7.68 12.33 12.00
CA ALA A 128 7.84 10.92 11.74
C ALA A 128 8.53 10.19 12.91
N ARG A 129 9.58 10.82 13.48
CA ARG A 129 10.30 10.27 14.62
C ARG A 129 9.41 10.17 15.88
N ARG A 130 8.55 11.16 16.13
CA ARG A 130 7.61 11.10 17.27
C ARG A 130 6.50 10.09 17.03
N THR A 131 6.01 9.98 15.81
CA THR A 131 5.01 8.98 15.43
C THR A 131 5.56 7.56 15.55
N VAL A 132 6.82 7.31 15.20
CA VAL A 132 7.47 6.00 15.46
C VAL A 132 7.54 5.70 16.96
N LYS A 133 7.93 6.68 17.80
CA LYS A 133 7.96 6.50 19.25
C LYS A 133 6.57 6.23 19.84
N LEU A 134 5.56 6.92 19.35
CA LEU A 134 4.16 6.68 19.71
C LEU A 134 3.76 5.24 19.36
N TYR A 135 4.02 4.82 18.11
CA TYR A 135 3.69 3.48 17.65
C TYR A 135 4.39 2.40 18.47
N GLY A 136 5.70 2.56 18.71
CA GLY A 136 6.46 1.67 19.57
C GLY A 136 5.90 1.56 20.99
N ARG A 137 5.52 2.69 21.60
CA ARG A 137 4.88 2.70 22.93
C ARG A 137 3.51 2.01 22.92
N ILE A 138 2.75 2.12 21.82
CA ILE A 138 1.48 1.40 21.68
C ILE A 138 1.75 -0.11 21.60
N ILE A 139 2.70 -0.56 20.79
CA ILE A 139 3.11 -1.97 20.73
C ILE A 139 3.54 -2.48 22.13
N GLU A 140 4.37 -1.73 22.85
CA GLU A 140 4.86 -2.09 24.18
C GLU A 140 3.73 -2.20 25.23
N THR A 141 2.67 -1.41 25.11
CA THR A 141 1.64 -1.29 26.16
C THR A 141 0.32 -1.98 25.83
N LYS A 142 0.00 -2.12 24.55
CA LYS A 142 -1.24 -2.75 24.05
C LYS A 142 -0.98 -4.07 23.34
N GLY A 143 0.27 -4.34 22.97
CA GLY A 143 0.63 -5.44 22.10
C GLY A 143 0.25 -5.17 20.64
N ALA A 144 0.79 -5.99 19.76
CA ALA A 144 0.43 -6.08 18.35
C ALA A 144 -0.36 -7.38 18.11
N SER A 145 -1.41 -7.29 17.30
CA SER A 145 -2.18 -8.45 16.85
C SER A 145 -1.58 -9.10 15.59
N GLU A 146 -0.68 -8.39 14.91
CA GLU A 146 -0.04 -8.76 13.65
C GLU A 146 1.40 -8.24 13.60
N GLU A 147 2.21 -8.81 12.70
CA GLU A 147 3.61 -8.41 12.49
C GLU A 147 3.72 -7.61 11.19
N ASN A 148 4.18 -6.37 11.31
CA ASN A 148 4.00 -5.34 10.30
C ASN A 148 5.27 -4.51 10.08
N GLY A 149 5.53 -4.23 8.82
CA GLY A 149 6.41 -3.18 8.34
C GLY A 149 5.61 -1.89 8.12
N VAL A 150 6.03 -0.78 8.75
CA VAL A 150 5.33 0.51 8.66
C VAL A 150 6.26 1.59 8.14
N LEU A 151 5.77 2.34 7.14
CA LEU A 151 6.49 3.43 6.51
C LEU A 151 5.99 4.75 7.10
N ILE A 152 6.85 5.49 7.79
CA ILE A 152 6.49 6.76 8.42
C ILE A 152 7.45 7.83 7.93
N ALA A 153 6.91 8.95 7.42
CA ALA A 153 7.73 10.02 6.90
C ALA A 153 7.16 11.41 7.15
N ASP A 154 8.03 12.40 7.11
CA ASP A 154 7.65 13.81 7.18
C ASP A 154 8.61 14.68 6.37
N LYS A 155 8.35 15.99 6.38
CA LYS A 155 9.20 17.01 5.77
C LYS A 155 10.24 17.64 6.72
N ASP A 156 10.42 17.09 7.93
CA ASP A 156 11.05 17.68 9.14
C ASP A 156 11.64 19.10 8.97
N GLU A 157 10.93 20.11 9.48
CA GLU A 157 11.31 21.53 9.36
C GLU A 157 12.54 21.92 10.20
N GLN A 158 12.91 21.12 11.22
CA GLN A 158 14.03 21.45 12.11
C GLN A 158 15.41 21.05 11.54
N TRP A 159 15.45 20.07 10.64
CA TRP A 159 16.71 19.52 10.12
C TRP A 159 16.96 19.84 8.65
N GLN A 160 16.10 20.66 8.03
CA GLN A 160 16.10 21.05 6.61
C GLN A 160 15.99 19.86 5.61
N VAL A 161 16.06 18.62 6.09
CA VAL A 161 15.97 17.39 5.30
C VAL A 161 14.89 16.48 5.90
N GLY A 162 13.84 16.18 5.12
CA GLY A 162 12.76 15.29 5.54
C GLY A 162 13.25 13.90 5.96
N ARG A 163 12.50 13.24 6.86
CA ARG A 163 12.87 11.93 7.40
C ARG A 163 11.88 10.87 6.92
N ALA A 164 12.42 9.76 6.42
CA ALA A 164 11.69 8.51 6.23
C ALA A 164 12.22 7.50 7.24
N LEU A 165 11.32 6.83 7.95
CA LEU A 165 11.61 5.74 8.85
C LEU A 165 10.80 4.52 8.44
N TYR A 166 11.44 3.36 8.56
CA TYR A 166 10.80 2.06 8.41
C TYR A 166 10.83 1.35 9.76
N VAL A 167 9.67 0.90 10.22
CA VAL A 167 9.48 0.19 11.49
C VAL A 167 9.12 -1.25 11.17
N GLU A 168 9.73 -2.22 11.86
CA GLU A 168 9.30 -3.61 11.90
C GLU A 168 8.95 -3.96 13.35
N ASN A 169 7.79 -4.57 13.60
CA ASN A 169 7.53 -5.25 14.87
C ASN A 169 7.73 -6.77 14.75
N ALA A 170 7.99 -7.40 15.89
CA ALA A 170 8.20 -8.83 16.05
C ALA A 170 7.60 -9.29 17.38
N GLY A 171 6.82 -10.36 17.34
CA GLY A 171 6.02 -10.79 18.47
C GLY A 171 4.97 -9.75 18.88
N GLY A 172 4.45 -9.90 20.08
CA GLY A 172 3.46 -9.00 20.65
C GLY A 172 4.00 -7.61 20.98
N HIS A 173 5.26 -7.47 21.43
CA HIS A 173 5.69 -6.26 22.14
C HIS A 173 7.04 -5.69 21.71
N HIS A 174 7.77 -6.34 20.80
CA HIS A 174 9.08 -5.85 20.33
C HIS A 174 9.02 -5.19 18.96
N TRP A 175 9.84 -4.16 18.78
CA TRP A 175 9.90 -3.40 17.54
C TRP A 175 11.28 -2.77 17.33
N LEU A 176 11.60 -2.49 16.08
CA LEU A 176 12.82 -1.84 15.65
C LEU A 176 12.53 -0.93 14.46
N ALA A 177 13.08 0.27 14.48
CA ALA A 177 12.92 1.26 13.42
C ALA A 177 14.26 1.82 12.98
N VAL A 178 14.39 2.05 11.68
CA VAL A 178 15.58 2.63 11.06
C VAL A 178 15.22 3.81 10.17
N ARG A 179 16.05 4.85 10.19
CA ARG A 179 15.99 5.94 9.22
C ARG A 179 16.49 5.45 7.87
N ILE A 180 15.76 5.73 6.80
CA ILE A 180 16.22 5.47 5.43
C ILE A 180 17.38 6.43 5.11
N PRO A 181 18.57 5.93 4.73
CA PRO A 181 19.69 6.79 4.38
C PRO A 181 19.36 7.67 3.15
N GLU A 182 19.80 8.92 3.16
CA GLU A 182 19.47 9.89 2.11
C GLU A 182 19.93 9.45 0.71
N HIS A 183 21.04 8.73 0.62
CA HIS A 183 21.63 8.28 -0.65
C HIS A 183 21.18 6.88 -1.07
N ALA A 184 20.21 6.28 -0.36
CA ALA A 184 19.82 4.89 -0.55
C ALA A 184 18.36 4.70 -0.97
N VAL A 185 18.13 3.54 -1.57
CA VAL A 185 16.83 2.93 -1.81
C VAL A 185 16.67 1.79 -0.82
N PHE A 186 15.48 1.73 -0.22
CA PHE A 186 15.02 0.62 0.58
C PHE A 186 13.89 -0.09 -0.15
N VAL A 187 14.03 -1.40 -0.34
CA VAL A 187 13.05 -2.28 -0.97
C VAL A 187 12.66 -3.37 0.02
N SER A 188 11.36 -3.56 0.19
CA SER A 188 10.77 -4.66 0.95
C SER A 188 9.82 -5.48 0.09
N ALA A 189 9.52 -6.66 0.60
CA ALA A 189 8.37 -7.48 0.30
C ALA A 189 7.90 -8.06 1.66
N ASN A 190 7.10 -9.14 1.68
CA ASN A 190 6.49 -9.66 2.91
C ASN A 190 7.48 -10.47 3.79
N GLN A 191 8.60 -9.87 4.15
CA GLN A 191 9.63 -10.43 5.02
C GLN A 191 10.35 -9.31 5.78
N GLY A 192 10.96 -9.65 6.92
CA GLY A 192 11.87 -8.73 7.60
C GLY A 192 13.03 -8.31 6.71
N ARG A 193 13.46 -7.05 6.82
CA ARG A 193 14.49 -6.43 5.99
C ARG A 193 15.56 -5.73 6.79
N ILE A 194 15.28 -5.29 8.01
CA ILE A 194 16.30 -4.64 8.84
C ILE A 194 17.34 -5.69 9.24
N GLN A 195 18.60 -5.47 8.87
CA GLN A 195 19.69 -6.42 9.13
C GLN A 195 20.51 -5.97 10.34
N GLU A 196 21.83 -5.88 10.19
CA GLU A 196 22.72 -5.43 11.24
C GLU A 196 22.44 -3.96 11.59
N VAL A 197 22.31 -3.68 12.89
CA VAL A 197 22.03 -2.33 13.40
C VAL A 197 22.94 -2.01 14.58
N ASP A 198 23.33 -0.74 14.71
CA ASP A 198 23.94 -0.22 15.93
C ASP A 198 22.85 0.46 16.76
N LEU A 199 22.41 -0.18 17.84
CA LEU A 199 21.37 0.39 18.71
C LEU A 199 21.84 1.62 19.49
N ARG A 200 23.15 1.92 19.49
CA ARG A 200 23.70 3.16 20.08
C ARG A 200 23.55 4.35 19.13
N ASP A 201 23.34 4.11 17.83
CA ASP A 201 23.02 5.16 16.85
C ASP A 201 21.56 5.60 17.01
N THR A 202 21.29 6.29 18.12
CA THR A 202 19.95 6.80 18.42
C THR A 202 19.49 7.83 17.40
N ALA A 203 20.37 8.41 16.58
CA ALA A 203 19.97 9.33 15.52
C ALA A 203 19.22 8.61 14.40
N ASN A 204 19.64 7.39 14.04
CA ASN A 204 19.08 6.63 12.92
C ASN A 204 18.32 5.37 13.35
N VAL A 205 18.44 4.92 14.60
CA VAL A 205 17.80 3.69 15.10
C VAL A 205 16.95 4.01 16.33
N MET A 206 15.75 3.42 16.40
CA MET A 206 14.90 3.37 17.59
C MET A 206 14.39 1.95 17.76
N CYS A 207 14.18 1.49 18.98
CA CYS A 207 13.70 0.14 19.23
C CYS A 207 13.01 0.04 20.58
N SER A 208 12.36 -1.11 20.83
CA SER A 208 11.82 -1.44 22.15
C SER A 208 12.91 -1.38 23.23
N PRO A 209 12.61 -0.91 24.45
CA PRO A 209 13.53 -0.93 25.57
C PRO A 209 14.14 -2.31 25.81
N LYS A 210 15.43 -2.35 26.18
CA LYS A 210 16.15 -3.58 26.58
C LYS A 210 16.13 -4.71 25.52
N LEU A 211 15.98 -4.37 24.24
CA LEU A 211 15.87 -5.36 23.15
C LEU A 211 17.04 -6.37 23.14
N LEU A 212 18.29 -5.93 23.33
CA LEU A 212 19.44 -6.85 23.35
C LEU A 212 19.44 -7.77 24.57
N GLU A 213 19.04 -7.24 25.74
CA GLU A 213 18.94 -8.05 26.97
C GLU A 213 17.89 -9.14 26.78
N TRP A 214 16.72 -8.78 26.26
CA TRP A 214 15.65 -9.73 25.94
C TRP A 214 16.10 -10.78 24.91
N ALA A 215 16.75 -10.34 23.82
CA ALA A 215 17.25 -11.25 22.78
C ALA A 215 18.32 -12.21 23.31
N GLN A 216 19.16 -11.75 24.25
CA GLN A 216 20.18 -12.58 24.89
C GLN A 216 19.59 -13.57 25.89
N GLN A 217 18.71 -13.12 26.78
CA GLN A 217 18.05 -13.96 27.79
C GLN A 217 17.24 -15.10 27.15
N ASN A 218 16.61 -14.84 26.01
CA ASN A 218 15.85 -15.84 25.27
C ASN A 218 16.69 -16.63 24.25
N GLY A 219 18.01 -16.43 24.20
CA GLY A 219 18.91 -17.16 23.31
C GLY A 219 18.63 -16.94 21.81
N LEU A 220 18.12 -15.77 21.43
CA LEU A 220 18.01 -15.34 20.04
C LEU A 220 19.39 -14.87 19.53
N TRP A 221 20.05 -14.03 20.32
CA TRP A 221 21.36 -13.45 20.02
C TRP A 221 22.33 -13.58 21.21
N SER A 222 23.63 -13.48 20.95
CA SER A 222 24.62 -13.25 22.00
C SER A 222 25.81 -12.47 21.43
N PRO A 223 26.57 -11.73 22.26
CA PRO A 223 27.76 -11.00 21.79
C PRO A 223 28.78 -11.91 21.07
N ALA A 224 28.84 -13.19 21.44
CA ALA A 224 29.70 -14.18 20.79
C ALA A 224 29.30 -14.50 19.33
N LYS A 225 28.04 -14.25 18.94
CA LYS A 225 27.56 -14.37 17.54
C LYS A 225 27.89 -13.13 16.68
N GLY A 226 28.61 -12.16 17.25
CA GLY A 226 28.93 -10.89 16.61
C GLY A 226 27.81 -9.86 16.76
N ARG A 227 27.73 -8.90 15.84
CA ARG A 227 26.77 -7.80 15.91
C ARG A 227 25.33 -8.31 15.79
N PHE A 228 24.43 -7.62 16.49
CA PHE A 228 23.00 -7.91 16.45
C PHE A 228 22.44 -7.60 15.06
N ASN A 229 21.70 -8.55 14.49
CA ASN A 229 21.10 -8.45 13.18
C ASN A 229 19.63 -8.84 13.29
N TRP A 230 18.74 -7.86 13.14
CA TRP A 230 17.32 -8.03 13.40
C TRP A 230 16.70 -9.13 12.54
N LEU A 231 16.97 -9.14 11.24
CA LEU A 231 16.51 -10.18 10.33
C LEU A 231 17.03 -11.57 10.72
N ARG A 232 18.34 -11.71 10.98
CA ARG A 232 18.96 -13.00 11.31
C ARG A 232 18.50 -13.50 12.68
N ASP A 233 18.38 -12.63 13.66
CA ASP A 233 18.22 -13.03 15.07
C ASP A 233 16.75 -13.11 15.50
N VAL A 234 15.87 -12.27 14.92
CA VAL A 234 14.47 -12.10 15.33
C VAL A 234 13.49 -12.50 14.22
N MET A 235 13.75 -12.11 12.98
CA MET A 235 12.77 -12.28 11.89
C MET A 235 12.79 -13.65 11.22
N MET A 236 11.66 -14.02 10.62
CA MET A 236 11.52 -15.24 9.86
C MET A 236 12.34 -15.18 8.56
N ASP A 237 12.98 -16.30 8.20
CA ASP A 237 13.53 -16.57 6.86
C ASP A 237 13.30 -18.04 6.55
N ILE A 238 12.33 -18.31 5.67
CA ILE A 238 11.89 -19.66 5.30
C ILE A 238 12.05 -19.92 3.80
N PRO A 239 12.12 -21.20 3.37
CA PRO A 239 12.20 -21.55 1.95
C PRO A 239 11.17 -20.86 1.06
N ALA A 240 9.93 -20.67 1.49
CA ALA A 240 8.88 -20.00 0.72
C ALA A 240 9.25 -18.55 0.31
N PHE A 241 10.10 -17.85 1.07
CA PHE A 241 10.50 -16.48 0.73
C PHE A 241 11.39 -16.42 -0.52
N ARG A 242 11.98 -17.55 -0.91
CA ARG A 242 12.78 -17.72 -2.13
C ARG A 242 11.96 -17.54 -3.40
N THR A 243 10.64 -17.63 -3.31
CA THR A 243 9.72 -17.52 -4.45
C THR A 243 8.74 -16.37 -4.26
N ALA A 244 8.16 -16.20 -3.07
CA ALA A 244 7.15 -15.17 -2.83
C ALA A 244 7.73 -13.75 -2.61
N ASN A 245 8.99 -13.64 -2.20
CA ASN A 245 9.50 -12.44 -1.53
C ASN A 245 10.82 -11.92 -2.10
N TYR A 246 11.89 -12.69 -1.97
CA TYR A 246 13.22 -12.29 -2.45
C TYR A 246 13.28 -11.97 -3.94
N PRO A 247 12.56 -12.69 -4.84
CA PRO A 247 12.51 -12.30 -6.25
C PRO A 247 11.97 -10.88 -6.49
N ARG A 248 10.90 -10.48 -5.77
CA ARG A 248 10.35 -9.12 -5.85
C ARG A 248 11.37 -8.07 -5.42
N VAL A 249 12.05 -8.31 -4.29
CA VAL A 249 13.11 -7.42 -3.81
C VAL A 249 14.24 -7.30 -4.83
N ARG A 250 14.70 -8.43 -5.38
CA ARG A 250 15.81 -8.46 -6.34
C ARG A 250 15.48 -7.74 -7.64
N VAL A 251 14.29 -7.91 -8.17
CA VAL A 251 13.87 -7.22 -9.40
C VAL A 251 13.81 -5.71 -9.18
N LEU A 252 13.23 -5.28 -8.07
CA LEU A 252 13.19 -3.85 -7.74
C LEU A 252 14.59 -3.28 -7.49
N GLN A 253 15.49 -4.01 -6.83
CA GLN A 253 16.88 -3.58 -6.67
C GLN A 253 17.67 -3.61 -8.00
N SER A 254 17.38 -4.55 -8.90
CA SER A 254 17.93 -4.52 -10.27
C SER A 254 17.49 -3.27 -10.99
N ARG A 255 16.19 -2.93 -10.90
CA ARG A 255 15.58 -1.78 -11.56
C ARG A 255 16.07 -0.44 -10.99
N LEU A 256 16.14 -0.31 -9.67
CA LEU A 256 16.40 0.95 -8.96
C LEU A 256 17.87 1.14 -8.57
N ASN A 257 18.60 0.05 -8.33
CA ASN A 257 19.99 0.05 -7.86
C ASN A 257 20.99 -0.45 -8.92
N GLY A 258 20.51 -0.96 -10.06
CA GLY A 258 21.38 -1.52 -11.09
C GLY A 258 22.11 -2.78 -10.65
N LEU A 259 21.60 -3.51 -9.64
CA LEU A 259 22.07 -4.86 -9.38
C LEU A 259 21.89 -5.70 -10.67
N PRO A 260 22.83 -6.61 -11.00
CA PRO A 260 22.71 -7.43 -12.19
C PRO A 260 21.35 -8.13 -12.30
N PRO A 261 20.67 -8.05 -13.45
CA PRO A 261 19.40 -8.71 -13.66
C PRO A 261 19.63 -10.23 -13.68
N GLY A 262 19.08 -10.92 -12.68
CA GLY A 262 19.09 -12.38 -12.65
C GLY A 262 19.77 -12.98 -11.43
N GLN A 263 18.98 -13.81 -10.76
CA GLN A 263 19.34 -14.86 -9.80
C GLN A 263 19.72 -14.38 -8.39
N GLY A 264 18.71 -14.40 -7.54
CA GLY A 264 18.89 -14.40 -6.11
C GLY A 264 17.59 -14.74 -5.41
N THR A 265 17.46 -15.99 -4.97
CA THR A 265 16.46 -16.34 -3.96
C THR A 265 16.97 -16.04 -2.55
N ALA A 266 18.12 -15.37 -2.43
CA ALA A 266 18.72 -15.01 -1.17
C ALA A 266 18.43 -13.55 -0.82
N ASN A 267 18.34 -13.31 0.48
CA ASN A 267 18.21 -11.98 1.06
C ASN A 267 19.35 -11.06 0.60
N ALA A 268 18.99 -9.87 0.10
CA ALA A 268 19.91 -8.84 -0.37
C ALA A 268 20.14 -7.76 0.69
N PRO A 269 21.18 -6.90 0.58
CA PRO A 269 21.41 -5.79 1.50
C PRO A 269 20.16 -4.91 1.69
N THR A 270 19.97 -4.38 2.90
CA THR A 270 18.82 -3.55 3.29
C THR A 270 18.76 -2.24 2.51
N PHE A 271 19.90 -1.56 2.42
CA PHE A 271 20.04 -0.25 1.79
C PHE A 271 21.05 -0.33 0.66
N LEU A 272 20.66 0.16 -0.52
CA LEU A 272 21.55 0.22 -1.68
C LEU A 272 21.45 1.60 -2.33
N PRO A 273 22.57 2.20 -2.77
CA PRO A 273 22.52 3.42 -3.58
C PRO A 273 21.89 3.11 -4.94
N PRO A 274 21.17 4.04 -5.57
CA PRO A 274 20.66 3.81 -6.90
C PRO A 274 21.81 3.88 -7.93
N ASN A 275 21.70 3.17 -9.06
CA ASN A 275 22.72 3.24 -10.14
C ASN A 275 22.70 4.59 -10.89
N ARG A 276 21.58 5.31 -10.80
CA ARG A 276 21.40 6.68 -11.26
C ARG A 276 20.38 7.35 -10.34
N ARG A 277 20.38 8.68 -10.29
CA ARG A 277 19.30 9.40 -9.58
C ARG A 277 17.94 9.03 -10.16
N LEU A 278 17.00 8.72 -9.27
CA LEU A 278 15.65 8.28 -9.60
C LEU A 278 14.69 9.46 -9.76
N ASP A 279 13.66 9.29 -10.59
CA ASP A 279 12.51 10.20 -10.68
C ASP A 279 11.19 9.48 -10.37
N LEU A 280 10.08 10.23 -10.37
CA LEU A 280 8.76 9.72 -10.06
C LEU A 280 8.35 8.51 -10.94
N LEU A 281 8.65 8.55 -12.23
CA LEU A 281 8.22 7.51 -13.18
C LEU A 281 9.03 6.22 -12.98
N ASP A 282 10.24 6.30 -12.44
CA ASP A 282 10.99 5.11 -12.00
C ASP A 282 10.25 4.35 -10.90
N LEU A 283 9.65 5.08 -9.96
CA LEU A 283 8.88 4.49 -8.85
C LEU A 283 7.53 3.95 -9.33
N PHE A 284 6.86 4.62 -10.27
CA PHE A 284 5.69 4.04 -10.93
C PHE A 284 6.07 2.74 -11.63
N GLY A 285 7.17 2.75 -12.38
CA GLY A 285 7.68 1.56 -13.05
C GLY A 285 7.98 0.41 -12.08
N ALA A 286 8.48 0.69 -10.89
CA ALA A 286 8.72 -0.30 -9.85
C ALA A 286 7.42 -0.94 -9.32
N MET A 287 6.41 -0.13 -8.96
CA MET A 287 5.13 -0.64 -8.42
C MET A 287 4.28 -1.37 -9.47
N ARG A 288 4.60 -1.20 -10.75
CA ARG A 288 3.95 -1.84 -11.89
C ARG A 288 4.56 -3.17 -12.31
N ASP A 289 5.72 -3.50 -11.80
CA ASP A 289 6.52 -4.60 -12.32
C ASP A 289 5.84 -5.95 -12.01
N HIS A 290 5.71 -6.80 -13.01
CA HIS A 290 5.26 -8.18 -12.85
C HIS A 290 6.25 -9.13 -13.51
N TYR A 291 7.55 -8.81 -13.37
CA TYR A 291 8.67 -9.45 -14.06
C TYR A 291 8.72 -9.17 -15.56
N ASP A 292 8.39 -7.93 -15.95
CA ASP A 292 8.20 -7.45 -17.33
C ASP A 292 9.26 -7.99 -18.30
N GLY A 293 8.82 -8.67 -19.36
CA GLY A 293 9.69 -9.13 -20.45
C GLY A 293 10.61 -10.30 -20.10
N SER A 294 10.48 -10.88 -18.90
CA SER A 294 11.19 -12.10 -18.51
C SER A 294 10.32 -13.34 -18.67
N SER A 295 10.92 -14.52 -18.56
CA SER A 295 10.17 -15.77 -18.45
C SER A 295 9.35 -15.89 -17.17
N LYS A 296 9.47 -14.93 -16.23
CA LYS A 296 8.79 -14.95 -14.93
C LYS A 296 7.51 -14.12 -14.93
N ASP A 297 7.21 -13.47 -16.05
CA ASP A 297 6.00 -12.69 -16.23
C ASP A 297 4.79 -13.62 -16.32
N VAL A 298 3.98 -13.61 -15.24
CA VAL A 298 2.82 -14.47 -15.07
C VAL A 298 1.71 -14.13 -16.06
N TYR A 299 1.64 -12.87 -16.50
CA TYR A 299 0.59 -12.42 -17.41
C TYR A 299 0.96 -12.72 -18.88
N LEU A 300 2.25 -12.80 -19.23
CA LEU A 300 2.70 -13.22 -20.57
C LEU A 300 2.61 -14.75 -20.82
N ARG A 301 2.48 -15.57 -19.78
CA ARG A 301 2.48 -17.04 -19.87
C ARG A 301 1.06 -17.61 -19.79
N ASN A 302 0.39 -17.80 -20.94
CA ASN A 302 -0.55 -18.94 -21.15
C ASN A 302 -1.30 -19.00 -22.51
N ILE A 303 -0.74 -18.63 -23.67
CA ILE A 303 -1.35 -19.08 -24.94
C ILE A 303 -0.27 -19.44 -25.99
N THR A 304 0.17 -20.70 -26.00
CA THR A 304 0.83 -21.27 -27.19
C THR A 304 -0.16 -21.96 -28.13
N SER A 305 -1.42 -22.13 -27.70
CA SER A 305 -2.53 -22.63 -28.53
C SER A 305 -3.86 -22.23 -27.89
N VAL A 306 -4.88 -21.96 -28.73
CA VAL A 306 -6.21 -21.45 -28.33
C VAL A 306 -7.03 -22.45 -27.46
N GLY A 307 -6.43 -23.58 -27.04
CA GLY A 307 -7.12 -24.69 -26.39
C GLY A 307 -6.71 -25.02 -24.94
N ASP A 308 -5.56 -24.57 -24.42
CA ASP A 308 -5.11 -25.00 -23.08
C ASP A 308 -5.57 -24.04 -21.97
N LEU A 309 -6.87 -24.22 -21.67
CA LEU A 309 -7.77 -23.48 -20.79
C LEU A 309 -7.41 -23.31 -19.31
N THR A 310 -6.63 -24.23 -18.75
CA THR A 310 -6.95 -24.78 -17.41
C THR A 310 -5.81 -24.76 -16.40
N GLY A 311 -4.60 -24.32 -16.77
CA GLY A 311 -3.47 -24.31 -15.86
C GLY A 311 -3.32 -23.00 -15.08
N LYS A 312 -3.20 -23.08 -13.74
CA LYS A 312 -2.49 -22.03 -12.98
C LYS A 312 -1.15 -21.78 -13.67
N PRO A 313 -0.68 -20.54 -13.83
CA PRO A 313 0.70 -20.33 -14.29
C PRO A 313 1.57 -21.05 -13.28
N GLY A 314 2.28 -22.12 -13.68
CA GLY A 314 3.19 -22.88 -12.81
C GLY A 314 4.42 -22.07 -12.38
N GLU A 315 4.29 -20.74 -12.32
CA GLU A 315 5.32 -19.80 -11.97
C GLU A 315 5.28 -19.53 -10.46
N PRO A 316 6.27 -20.02 -9.71
CA PRO A 316 6.30 -19.85 -8.26
C PRO A 316 6.57 -18.41 -7.80
N TRP A 317 7.07 -17.53 -8.68
CA TRP A 317 7.40 -16.16 -8.29
C TRP A 317 6.17 -15.27 -8.24
N ARG A 318 5.88 -14.72 -7.05
CA ARG A 318 4.78 -13.76 -6.84
C ARG A 318 5.12 -12.43 -7.52
N PRO A 319 4.25 -11.86 -8.39
CA PRO A 319 4.48 -10.55 -9.02
C PRO A 319 4.36 -9.39 -8.01
N ILE A 320 4.88 -8.21 -8.35
CA ILE A 320 4.75 -7.00 -7.51
C ILE A 320 3.41 -6.32 -7.80
N ALA A 321 3.08 -6.08 -9.07
CA ALA A 321 1.74 -5.74 -9.49
C ALA A 321 0.91 -7.03 -9.60
N TYR A 322 -0.05 -7.21 -8.70
CA TYR A 322 -0.81 -8.43 -8.54
C TYR A 322 -2.30 -8.17 -8.79
N VAL A 323 -3.06 -9.17 -9.26
CA VAL A 323 -4.51 -9.02 -9.53
C VAL A 323 -5.29 -8.59 -8.28
N GLY A 324 -4.89 -9.11 -7.11
CA GLY A 324 -5.45 -8.74 -5.82
C GLY A 324 -4.97 -7.39 -5.31
N THR A 325 -4.15 -6.62 -6.04
CA THR A 325 -3.80 -5.26 -5.61
C THR A 325 -5.04 -4.38 -5.71
N GLY A 326 -5.59 -4.00 -4.56
CA GLY A 326 -6.78 -3.15 -4.38
C GLY A 326 -6.49 -1.67 -4.58
N PHE A 327 -5.32 -1.26 -4.12
CA PHE A 327 -4.82 0.10 -4.19
C PHE A 327 -3.31 0.08 -4.25
N GLY A 328 -2.72 1.07 -4.88
CA GLY A 328 -1.29 1.32 -4.78
C GLY A 328 -1.05 2.79 -4.53
N HIS A 329 0.12 3.12 -4.00
CA HIS A 329 0.53 4.51 -3.94
C HIS A 329 2.02 4.69 -4.15
N VAL A 330 2.36 5.85 -4.70
CA VAL A 330 3.69 6.45 -4.58
C VAL A 330 3.50 7.84 -3.97
N THR A 331 3.92 8.02 -2.73
CA THR A 331 3.90 9.31 -2.05
C THR A 331 5.22 10.03 -2.27
N ARG A 332 5.17 11.24 -2.83
CA ARG A 332 6.30 12.16 -2.99
C ARG A 332 6.27 13.20 -1.89
N ILE A 333 7.40 13.40 -1.20
CA ILE A 333 7.57 14.39 -0.13
C ILE A 333 8.73 15.32 -0.50
N ARG A 334 8.45 16.62 -0.55
CA ARG A 334 9.37 17.69 -0.98
C ARG A 334 9.62 18.68 0.15
N ALA A 335 10.88 18.94 0.47
CA ALA A 335 11.26 19.91 1.50
C ALA A 335 11.12 21.36 0.99
N GLU A 336 11.69 21.67 -0.17
CA GLU A 336 11.80 23.04 -0.70
C GLU A 336 10.62 23.45 -1.60
N GLN A 337 9.40 23.34 -1.08
CA GLN A 337 8.18 23.74 -1.80
C GLN A 337 7.19 24.48 -0.89
N PRO A 338 6.28 25.31 -1.44
CA PRO A 338 5.13 25.81 -0.68
C PRO A 338 4.32 24.64 -0.10
N ALA A 339 3.70 24.84 1.07
CA ALA A 339 3.03 23.78 1.83
C ALA A 339 2.11 22.89 0.97
N GLY A 340 1.26 23.48 0.12
CA GLY A 340 0.33 22.75 -0.74
C GLY A 340 0.95 21.89 -1.83
N LEU A 341 2.25 22.06 -2.10
CA LEU A 341 3.00 21.28 -3.06
C LEU A 341 3.93 20.25 -2.39
N ARG A 342 4.06 20.23 -1.06
CA ARG A 342 5.09 19.40 -0.40
C ARG A 342 4.81 17.91 -0.50
N ILE A 343 3.55 17.49 -0.30
CA ILE A 343 3.17 16.09 -0.23
C ILE A 343 2.14 15.80 -1.32
N ILE A 344 2.45 14.81 -2.16
CA ILE A 344 1.55 14.32 -3.21
C ILE A 344 1.48 12.81 -3.08
N HIS A 345 0.26 12.29 -2.90
CA HIS A 345 -0.03 10.87 -3.01
C HIS A 345 -0.44 10.58 -4.45
N TYR A 346 0.40 9.87 -5.20
CA TYR A 346 0.02 9.35 -6.50
C TYR A 346 -0.69 8.01 -6.28
N ALA A 347 -2.02 8.06 -6.25
CA ALA A 347 -2.90 6.93 -5.95
C ALA A 347 -3.20 6.10 -7.20
N PHE A 348 -3.12 4.79 -7.09
CA PHE A 348 -3.56 3.83 -8.09
C PHE A 348 -4.82 3.14 -7.55
N GLU A 349 -5.98 3.44 -8.14
CA GLU A 349 -7.26 2.84 -7.77
C GLU A 349 -7.39 1.42 -8.36
N GLY A 350 -6.61 0.48 -7.84
CA GLY A 350 -6.49 -0.89 -8.33
C GLY A 350 -5.04 -1.26 -8.64
N VAL A 351 -4.87 -2.21 -9.56
CA VAL A 351 -3.54 -2.74 -9.91
C VAL A 351 -2.70 -1.68 -10.63
N PRO A 352 -1.56 -1.22 -10.08
CA PRO A 352 -0.80 -0.11 -10.65
C PRO A 352 -0.39 -0.31 -12.11
N ALA A 353 -0.13 -1.56 -12.53
CA ALA A 353 0.26 -1.88 -13.90
C ALA A 353 -0.76 -1.36 -14.95
N TRP A 354 -2.03 -1.32 -14.59
CA TRP A 354 -3.14 -1.05 -15.52
C TRP A 354 -3.98 0.16 -15.12
N MET A 355 -3.64 0.79 -13.99
CA MET A 355 -4.32 1.96 -13.48
C MET A 355 -3.46 3.22 -13.64
N PRO A 356 -4.06 4.34 -14.10
CA PRO A 356 -3.43 5.66 -14.06
C PRO A 356 -3.10 6.09 -12.63
N ALA A 357 -2.03 6.84 -12.47
CA ALA A 357 -1.64 7.43 -11.19
C ALA A 357 -2.35 8.77 -10.98
N ILE A 358 -3.19 8.88 -9.95
CA ILE A 358 -3.94 10.10 -9.64
C ILE A 358 -3.18 10.95 -8.61
N PRO A 359 -2.78 12.19 -8.92
CA PRO A 359 -2.07 13.06 -7.98
C PRO A 359 -3.05 13.69 -6.99
N VAL A 360 -3.08 13.15 -5.77
CA VAL A 360 -3.81 13.70 -4.63
C VAL A 360 -2.86 14.55 -3.79
N TYR A 361 -3.02 15.87 -3.85
CA TYR A 361 -2.22 16.80 -3.04
C TYR A 361 -2.71 16.80 -1.60
N ALA A 362 -1.78 16.75 -0.65
CA ALA A 362 -2.10 16.71 0.78
C ALA A 362 -2.86 17.95 1.30
N SER A 363 -2.89 19.02 0.54
CA SER A 363 -3.60 20.26 0.87
C SER A 363 -4.87 20.48 0.05
N LEU A 364 -5.37 19.47 -0.66
CA LEU A 364 -6.69 19.55 -1.28
C LEU A 364 -7.75 19.88 -0.22
N PRO A 365 -8.60 20.90 -0.41
CA PRO A 365 -9.66 21.22 0.53
C PRO A 365 -10.61 20.03 0.76
N PRO A 366 -11.05 19.75 2.00
CA PRO A 366 -11.93 18.61 2.30
C PRO A 366 -13.23 18.57 1.50
N ASN A 367 -13.78 19.74 1.17
CA ASN A 367 -15.01 19.89 0.40
C ASN A 367 -14.81 19.80 -1.12
N ALA A 368 -13.60 19.54 -1.58
CA ALA A 368 -13.22 19.47 -2.99
C ALA A 368 -12.51 18.16 -3.35
N LEU A 369 -12.66 17.13 -2.51
CA LEU A 369 -12.18 15.79 -2.82
C LEU A 369 -12.96 15.21 -4.02
N PRO A 370 -12.30 14.63 -5.03
CA PRO A 370 -12.99 14.02 -6.16
C PRO A 370 -13.87 12.86 -5.70
N LEU A 371 -15.16 12.92 -6.01
CA LEU A 371 -16.12 11.87 -5.63
C LEU A 371 -15.78 10.54 -6.32
N GLU A 372 -15.08 10.57 -7.45
CA GLU A 372 -14.72 9.36 -8.20
C GLU A 372 -13.55 8.58 -7.57
N LEU A 373 -12.94 9.12 -6.51
CA LEU A 373 -11.96 8.46 -5.63
C LEU A 373 -12.57 8.07 -4.27
N ASN A 374 -13.89 8.15 -4.15
CA ASN A 374 -14.59 7.93 -2.90
C ASN A 374 -15.93 7.19 -3.18
N GLN A 375 -16.40 6.36 -2.26
CA GLN A 375 -17.68 5.68 -2.38
C GLN A 375 -18.62 5.96 -1.19
N VAL A 376 -18.45 7.08 -0.48
CA VAL A 376 -19.37 7.53 0.57
C VAL A 376 -20.81 7.52 0.05
N GLY A 377 -21.66 6.72 0.70
CA GLY A 377 -23.07 6.57 0.36
C GLY A 377 -23.37 5.54 -0.75
N ALA A 378 -22.40 4.69 -1.11
CA ALA A 378 -22.65 3.55 -2.00
C ALA A 378 -23.77 2.64 -1.49
N GLU A 379 -24.57 2.12 -2.41
CA GLU A 379 -25.43 0.99 -2.12
C GLU A 379 -24.57 -0.20 -1.69
N VAL A 380 -25.01 -0.88 -0.64
CA VAL A 380 -24.38 -2.11 -0.14
C VAL A 380 -25.34 -3.28 -0.31
N ASP A 381 -24.80 -4.49 -0.37
CA ASP A 381 -25.60 -5.71 -0.35
C ASP A 381 -26.14 -6.04 1.05
N GLU A 382 -26.83 -7.18 1.17
CA GLU A 382 -27.44 -7.67 2.43
C GLU A 382 -26.38 -7.89 3.54
N ASP A 383 -25.12 -8.12 3.17
CA ASP A 383 -24.00 -8.35 4.07
C ASP A 383 -23.17 -7.07 4.33
N GLY A 384 -23.56 -5.94 3.72
CA GLY A 384 -22.91 -4.64 3.90
C GLY A 384 -21.76 -4.35 2.92
N TYR A 385 -21.54 -5.19 1.91
CA TYR A 385 -20.48 -4.98 0.92
C TYR A 385 -20.89 -3.98 -0.17
N PRO A 386 -20.01 -3.03 -0.55
CA PRO A 386 -20.33 -2.07 -1.60
C PRO A 386 -20.63 -2.75 -2.94
N LEU A 387 -21.75 -2.36 -3.54
CA LEU A 387 -22.08 -2.74 -4.90
C LEU A 387 -21.15 -2.07 -5.92
N VAL A 388 -21.09 -2.64 -7.13
CA VAL A 388 -20.34 -2.07 -8.26
C VAL A 388 -20.83 -0.66 -8.54
N ASN A 389 -19.91 0.32 -8.50
CA ASN A 389 -20.22 1.71 -8.77
C ASN A 389 -19.32 2.30 -9.84
N ASN A 390 -19.86 2.44 -11.06
CA ASN A 390 -19.13 3.00 -12.21
C ASN A 390 -18.83 4.50 -12.12
N ALA A 391 -19.30 5.20 -11.09
CA ALA A 391 -18.82 6.53 -10.79
C ALA A 391 -17.42 6.51 -10.15
N LYS A 392 -16.99 5.40 -9.54
CA LYS A 392 -15.65 5.26 -8.95
C LYS A 392 -14.64 4.76 -9.98
N LEU A 393 -13.45 5.35 -9.99
CA LEU A 393 -12.36 4.97 -10.88
C LEU A 393 -11.95 3.49 -10.68
N PHE A 394 -11.95 3.01 -9.44
CA PHE A 394 -11.66 1.62 -9.10
C PHE A 394 -12.50 0.63 -9.92
N TRP A 395 -13.82 0.80 -9.92
CA TRP A 395 -14.74 -0.13 -10.60
C TRP A 395 -14.60 -0.08 -12.12
N ARG A 396 -14.31 1.10 -12.70
CA ARG A 396 -13.94 1.20 -14.12
C ARG A 396 -12.65 0.43 -14.41
N GLY A 397 -11.66 0.56 -13.52
CA GLY A 397 -10.42 -0.21 -13.58
C GLY A 397 -10.63 -1.71 -13.51
N ARG A 398 -11.50 -2.17 -12.60
CA ARG A 398 -11.88 -3.59 -12.50
C ARG A 398 -12.62 -4.09 -13.73
N ARG A 399 -13.45 -3.27 -14.37
CA ARG A 399 -14.04 -3.60 -15.68
C ARG A 399 -13.01 -3.74 -16.78
N LEU A 400 -12.04 -2.84 -16.86
CA LEU A 400 -10.90 -2.98 -17.78
C LEU A 400 -10.15 -4.28 -17.49
N LEU A 401 -9.87 -4.57 -16.22
CA LEU A 401 -9.16 -5.79 -15.82
C LEU A 401 -9.94 -7.06 -16.14
N ALA A 402 -11.24 -7.11 -15.89
CA ALA A 402 -12.05 -8.26 -16.25
C ALA A 402 -12.17 -8.44 -17.75
N SER A 403 -12.19 -7.33 -18.51
CA SER A 403 -12.10 -7.39 -19.96
C SER A 403 -10.77 -7.99 -20.40
N LEU A 404 -9.67 -7.60 -19.75
CA LEU A 404 -8.36 -8.22 -19.92
C LEU A 404 -8.33 -9.68 -19.41
N ALA A 405 -9.15 -10.04 -18.42
CA ALA A 405 -9.21 -11.38 -17.83
C ALA A 405 -9.97 -12.38 -18.70
N LEU A 406 -11.13 -11.96 -19.24
CA LEU A 406 -11.78 -12.61 -20.38
C LEU A 406 -10.79 -12.80 -21.54
N MET A 407 -9.82 -11.89 -21.64
CA MET A 407 -8.69 -11.93 -22.56
C MET A 407 -7.39 -12.52 -21.99
N LEU A 408 -7.32 -13.23 -20.87
CA LEU A 408 -6.04 -13.92 -20.52
C LEU A 408 -5.75 -15.08 -21.47
N ARG A 409 -6.70 -15.38 -22.36
CA ARG A 409 -6.52 -16.06 -23.65
C ARG A 409 -5.79 -15.22 -24.72
N ASN A 410 -5.42 -13.98 -24.44
CA ASN A 410 -4.96 -12.93 -25.36
C ASN A 410 -4.13 -11.82 -24.69
N TRP A 411 -3.61 -11.98 -23.46
CA TRP A 411 -2.78 -10.95 -22.79
C TRP A 411 -1.66 -10.40 -23.68
N PRO A 412 -0.93 -11.24 -24.45
CA PRO A 412 0.09 -10.77 -25.39
C PRO A 412 -0.42 -9.76 -26.43
N LEU A 413 -1.72 -9.72 -26.72
CA LEU A 413 -2.32 -8.82 -27.72
C LEU A 413 -2.68 -7.43 -27.15
N PHE A 414 -3.01 -7.32 -25.86
CA PHE A 414 -3.62 -6.11 -25.27
C PHE A 414 -2.90 -5.53 -24.08
N GLY A 415 -2.31 -6.38 -23.21
CA GLY A 415 -1.70 -5.93 -21.94
C GLY A 415 -0.67 -4.83 -22.16
N ARG A 416 0.28 -5.06 -23.08
CA ARG A 416 1.32 -4.07 -23.42
C ARG A 416 0.76 -2.75 -23.96
N ARG A 417 -0.36 -2.77 -24.69
CA ARG A 417 -1.01 -1.55 -25.20
C ARG A 417 -1.66 -0.77 -24.07
N VAL A 418 -2.34 -1.47 -23.15
CA VAL A 418 -2.94 -0.86 -21.95
C VAL A 418 -1.85 -0.22 -21.10
N GLU A 419 -0.81 -0.98 -20.74
CA GLU A 419 0.31 -0.48 -19.95
C GLU A 419 1.00 0.71 -20.62
N SER A 420 1.22 0.66 -21.94
CA SER A 420 1.82 1.76 -22.69
C SER A 420 0.94 3.02 -22.67
N ALA A 421 -0.37 2.87 -22.83
CA ALA A 421 -1.32 3.98 -22.78
C ALA A 421 -1.35 4.62 -21.38
N VAL A 422 -1.36 3.80 -20.32
CA VAL A 422 -1.31 4.24 -18.92
C VAL A 422 0.02 4.94 -18.61
N ARG A 423 1.18 4.37 -18.99
CA ARG A 423 2.49 5.00 -18.80
C ARG A 423 2.60 6.33 -19.55
N SER A 424 2.04 6.41 -20.77
CA SER A 424 2.00 7.65 -21.56
C SER A 424 1.12 8.71 -20.91
N PHE A 425 0.00 8.29 -20.32
CA PHE A 425 -0.86 9.18 -19.53
C PHE A 425 -0.10 9.76 -18.34
N ASP A 426 0.55 8.93 -17.52
CA ASP A 426 1.23 9.43 -16.32
C ASP A 426 2.41 10.35 -16.66
N ALA A 427 3.16 10.02 -17.73
CA ALA A 427 4.25 10.88 -18.19
C ALA A 427 3.74 12.26 -18.62
N ARG A 428 2.58 12.31 -19.29
CA ARG A 428 1.92 13.57 -19.64
C ARG A 428 1.46 14.32 -18.39
N ILE A 429 0.79 13.66 -17.46
CA ILE A 429 0.31 14.29 -16.22
C ILE A 429 1.48 14.85 -15.38
N ASP A 430 2.60 14.13 -15.27
CA ASP A 430 3.78 14.64 -14.56
C ASP A 430 4.44 15.83 -15.27
N ALA A 431 4.39 15.88 -16.61
CA ALA A 431 4.81 17.04 -17.38
C ALA A 431 3.87 18.25 -17.16
N ASP A 432 2.55 18.04 -17.27
CA ASP A 432 1.52 19.06 -17.08
C ASP A 432 1.55 19.65 -15.66
N ARG A 433 1.89 18.83 -14.66
CA ARG A 433 2.10 19.26 -13.28
C ARG A 433 3.09 20.42 -13.19
N ILE A 434 4.15 20.45 -13.98
CA ILE A 434 5.17 21.52 -13.92
C ILE A 434 4.54 22.88 -14.23
N ALA A 435 3.68 22.94 -15.24
CA ALA A 435 2.96 24.16 -15.61
C ALA A 435 1.94 24.54 -14.55
N MET A 436 1.16 23.57 -14.06
CA MET A 436 0.19 23.79 -12.97
C MET A 436 0.87 24.33 -11.71
N GLU A 437 1.98 23.73 -11.27
CA GLU A 437 2.68 24.18 -10.06
C GLU A 437 3.27 25.58 -10.22
N ARG A 438 3.62 25.99 -11.45
CA ARG A 438 4.04 27.37 -11.73
C ARG A 438 2.87 28.33 -11.50
N GLN A 439 1.69 28.00 -12.01
CA GLN A 439 0.47 28.78 -11.80
C GLN A 439 0.10 28.85 -10.31
N TYR A 440 0.21 27.72 -9.59
CA TYR A 440 0.00 27.66 -8.15
C TYR A 440 0.92 28.63 -7.39
N ARG A 441 2.24 28.61 -7.69
CA ARG A 441 3.20 29.53 -7.06
C ARG A 441 2.91 30.99 -7.39
N GLN A 442 2.48 31.29 -8.62
CA GLN A 442 2.09 32.64 -9.02
C GLN A 442 0.83 33.12 -8.26
N ALA A 443 -0.18 32.26 -8.13
CA ALA A 443 -1.39 32.56 -7.36
C ALA A 443 -1.07 32.85 -5.88
N LEU A 444 -0.21 32.03 -5.26
CA LEU A 444 0.27 32.27 -3.89
C LEU A 444 1.05 33.59 -3.75
N ALA A 445 1.94 33.91 -4.69
CA ALA A 445 2.70 35.16 -4.65
C ALA A 445 1.79 36.40 -4.76
N MET A 446 0.69 36.30 -5.51
CA MET A 446 -0.33 37.35 -5.58
C MET A 446 -1.17 37.43 -4.30
N ALA A 447 -1.39 36.31 -3.60
CA ALA A 447 -2.07 36.26 -2.31
C ALA A 447 -1.37 37.11 -1.24
N GLY A 448 -0.05 37.00 -1.15
CA GLY A 448 0.78 37.73 -0.19
C GLY A 448 0.74 39.26 -0.37
N ARG A 449 0.25 39.75 -1.51
CA ARG A 449 0.13 41.18 -1.82
C ARG A 449 -1.28 41.76 -1.61
N ARG A 450 -2.32 40.91 -1.50
CA ARG A 450 -3.74 41.35 -1.48
C ARG A 450 -4.59 40.79 -0.33
N GLY A 451 -4.03 39.90 0.51
CA GLY A 451 -4.74 39.27 1.64
C GLY A 451 -5.76 38.21 1.19
N GLY A 452 -5.79 37.06 1.86
CA GLY A 452 -6.83 36.00 1.83
C GLY A 452 -7.15 35.32 0.48
N SER A 453 -7.58 36.09 -0.52
CA SER A 453 -8.13 35.66 -1.82
C SER A 453 -7.21 34.76 -2.66
N GLY A 454 -5.88 34.90 -2.54
CA GLY A 454 -4.95 34.14 -3.37
C GLY A 454 -4.65 32.72 -2.86
N GLN A 455 -4.93 32.38 -1.59
CA GLN A 455 -4.86 30.98 -1.13
C GLN A 455 -5.99 30.17 -1.77
N ALA A 456 -7.23 30.70 -1.76
CA ALA A 456 -8.37 30.05 -2.41
C ALA A 456 -8.14 29.85 -3.92
N ALA A 457 -7.52 30.83 -4.59
CA ALA A 457 -7.14 30.70 -6.00
C ALA A 457 -6.07 29.61 -6.21
N ALA A 458 -5.07 29.52 -5.34
CA ALA A 458 -4.05 28.48 -5.40
C ALA A 458 -4.66 27.08 -5.15
N ASP A 459 -5.54 26.95 -4.16
CA ASP A 459 -6.23 25.69 -3.87
C ASP A 459 -7.14 25.27 -5.03
N ALA A 460 -7.84 26.21 -5.66
CA ALA A 460 -8.65 25.95 -6.85
C ALA A 460 -7.81 25.39 -8.02
N ILE A 461 -6.55 25.81 -8.17
CA ILE A 461 -5.63 25.27 -9.19
C ILE A 461 -5.32 23.79 -8.89
N LEU A 462 -5.06 23.43 -7.62
CA LEU A 462 -4.81 22.03 -7.24
C LEU A 462 -6.04 21.17 -7.46
N VAL A 463 -7.21 21.64 -7.02
CA VAL A 463 -8.49 20.96 -7.21
C VAL A 463 -8.77 20.74 -8.69
N ALA A 464 -8.67 21.78 -9.52
CA ALA A 464 -8.93 21.66 -10.95
C ALA A 464 -7.98 20.66 -11.62
N PHE A 465 -6.71 20.64 -11.24
CA PHE A 465 -5.74 19.69 -11.78
C PHE A 465 -6.03 18.24 -11.37
N THR A 466 -6.30 17.98 -10.09
CA THR A 466 -6.64 16.63 -9.62
C THR A 466 -7.95 16.14 -10.24
N CYS A 467 -9.02 16.93 -10.22
CA CYS A 467 -10.31 16.55 -10.81
C CYS A 467 -10.22 16.33 -12.33
N LYS A 468 -9.49 17.19 -13.05
CA LYS A 468 -9.23 16.99 -14.49
C LYS A 468 -8.49 15.67 -14.72
N THR A 469 -7.48 15.38 -13.92
CA THR A 469 -6.69 14.14 -14.05
C THR A 469 -7.57 12.91 -13.81
N VAL A 470 -8.43 12.94 -12.80
CA VAL A 470 -9.41 11.87 -12.53
C VAL A 470 -10.33 11.67 -13.72
N ALA A 471 -10.94 12.73 -14.25
CA ALA A 471 -11.84 12.65 -15.40
C ALA A 471 -11.13 12.08 -16.66
N GLU A 472 -9.90 12.52 -16.94
CA GLU A 472 -9.12 11.97 -18.06
C GLU A 472 -8.72 10.50 -17.84
N ALA A 473 -8.41 10.11 -16.61
CA ALA A 473 -8.09 8.73 -16.25
C ALA A 473 -9.30 7.81 -16.46
N MET A 474 -10.48 8.23 -16.02
CA MET A 474 -11.73 7.50 -16.26
C MET A 474 -12.01 7.35 -17.76
N ALA A 475 -11.87 8.43 -18.54
CA ALA A 475 -12.05 8.39 -19.98
C ALA A 475 -11.02 7.48 -20.68
N LEU A 476 -9.77 7.45 -20.20
CA LEU A 476 -8.74 6.53 -20.70
C LEU A 476 -9.14 5.07 -20.46
N VAL A 477 -9.54 4.74 -19.23
CA VAL A 477 -9.94 3.38 -18.83
C VAL A 477 -11.16 2.93 -19.64
N ASP A 478 -12.18 3.78 -19.80
CA ASP A 478 -13.36 3.46 -20.60
C ASP A 478 -13.02 3.24 -22.08
N ARG A 479 -12.19 4.11 -22.65
CA ARG A 479 -11.75 3.97 -24.04
C ARG A 479 -11.00 2.66 -24.25
N LEU A 480 -10.05 2.32 -23.37
CA LEU A 480 -9.30 1.07 -23.47
C LEU A 480 -10.23 -0.15 -23.36
N THR A 481 -11.20 -0.08 -22.44
CA THR A 481 -12.23 -1.11 -22.26
C THR A 481 -13.07 -1.29 -23.53
N ALA A 482 -13.55 -0.19 -24.12
CA ALA A 482 -14.33 -0.22 -25.36
C ALA A 482 -13.52 -0.72 -26.58
N GLU A 483 -12.25 -0.33 -26.68
CA GLU A 483 -11.35 -0.82 -27.74
C GLU A 483 -11.14 -2.34 -27.64
N ILE A 484 -10.96 -2.85 -26.42
CA ILE A 484 -10.88 -4.28 -26.11
C ILE A 484 -12.17 -4.98 -26.54
N ALA A 485 -13.32 -4.48 -26.10
CA ALA A 485 -14.63 -5.06 -26.42
C ALA A 485 -14.87 -5.14 -27.94
N LYS A 486 -14.58 -4.04 -28.65
CA LYS A 486 -14.71 -3.97 -30.11
C LYS A 486 -13.82 -4.99 -30.82
N LYS A 487 -12.55 -5.12 -30.39
CA LYS A 487 -11.62 -6.08 -31.00
C LYS A 487 -11.99 -7.54 -30.74
N LEU A 488 -12.74 -7.82 -29.68
CA LEU A 488 -13.28 -9.15 -29.39
C LEU A 488 -14.60 -9.44 -30.09
N GLY A 489 -15.20 -8.44 -30.76
CA GLY A 489 -16.55 -8.58 -31.34
C GLY A 489 -17.63 -8.74 -30.27
N LEU A 490 -17.40 -8.25 -29.04
CA LEU A 490 -18.43 -8.24 -28.01
C LEU A 490 -19.53 -7.25 -28.39
N THR A 491 -20.77 -7.74 -28.44
CA THR A 491 -21.96 -6.91 -28.71
C THR A 491 -22.34 -6.05 -27.51
N ALA A 492 -21.95 -6.46 -26.31
CA ALA A 492 -22.10 -5.71 -25.07
C ALA A 492 -20.98 -6.08 -24.08
N MET A 493 -20.70 -5.18 -23.14
CA MET A 493 -19.84 -5.49 -22.00
C MET A 493 -20.52 -6.48 -21.04
N PRO A 494 -19.76 -7.27 -20.27
CA PRO A 494 -20.30 -8.10 -19.22
C PRO A 494 -21.17 -7.30 -18.23
N THR A 495 -22.24 -7.92 -17.72
CA THR A 495 -22.99 -7.36 -16.60
C THR A 495 -22.12 -7.29 -15.35
N ASP A 496 -22.55 -6.53 -14.33
CA ASP A 496 -21.80 -6.45 -13.06
C ASP A 496 -21.64 -7.81 -12.38
N GLU A 497 -22.65 -8.68 -12.46
CA GLU A 497 -22.55 -10.06 -11.96
C GLU A 497 -21.50 -10.88 -12.73
N GLN A 498 -21.47 -10.77 -14.06
CA GLN A 498 -20.48 -11.44 -14.89
C GLN A 498 -19.06 -10.90 -14.64
N LEU A 499 -18.94 -9.58 -14.49
CA LEU A 499 -17.70 -8.89 -14.12
C LEU A 499 -17.11 -9.46 -12.83
N LEU A 500 -17.91 -9.51 -11.76
CA LEU A 500 -17.48 -9.98 -10.45
C LEU A 500 -17.06 -11.46 -10.50
N ALA A 501 -17.82 -12.29 -11.22
CA ALA A 501 -17.48 -13.70 -11.41
C ALA A 501 -16.15 -13.90 -12.16
N GLU A 502 -15.87 -13.10 -13.19
CA GLU A 502 -14.61 -13.18 -13.94
C GLU A 502 -13.41 -12.67 -13.14
N LEU A 503 -13.58 -11.59 -12.37
CA LEU A 503 -12.53 -11.10 -11.47
C LEU A 503 -12.16 -12.13 -10.41
N GLN A 504 -13.16 -12.80 -9.82
CA GLN A 504 -12.92 -13.86 -8.84
C GLN A 504 -12.19 -15.05 -9.46
N ARG A 505 -12.60 -15.52 -10.65
CA ARG A 505 -11.88 -16.58 -11.39
C ARG A 505 -10.44 -16.19 -11.68
N PHE A 506 -10.23 -14.95 -12.11
CA PHE A 506 -8.89 -14.44 -12.38
C PHE A 506 -8.05 -14.38 -11.12
N TYR A 507 -8.61 -13.93 -10.00
CA TYR A 507 -7.94 -13.97 -8.71
C TYR A 507 -7.52 -15.40 -8.33
N GLU A 508 -8.43 -16.36 -8.38
CA GLU A 508 -8.17 -17.76 -8.02
C GLU A 508 -7.09 -18.43 -8.89
N MET A 509 -7.03 -18.07 -10.18
CA MET A 509 -6.04 -18.57 -11.12
C MET A 509 -4.62 -18.10 -10.77
N TYR A 510 -4.49 -16.89 -10.25
CA TYR A 510 -3.22 -16.26 -9.91
C TYR A 510 -2.97 -16.20 -8.40
N TYR A 511 -3.83 -16.82 -7.59
CA TYR A 511 -3.70 -16.82 -6.14
C TYR A 511 -2.43 -17.52 -5.69
N TYR A 512 -1.60 -16.79 -4.95
CA TYR A 512 -0.41 -17.30 -4.29
C TYR A 512 -0.75 -17.65 -2.83
N ASP A 513 -0.64 -18.93 -2.47
CA ASP A 513 -0.91 -19.40 -1.10
C ASP A 513 0.17 -18.89 -0.13
N TYR A 514 -0.24 -18.07 0.83
CA TYR A 514 0.59 -17.56 1.93
C TYR A 514 0.72 -18.61 3.04
N GLN A 515 1.36 -19.75 2.80
CA GLN A 515 1.64 -20.66 3.91
C GLN A 515 2.82 -20.14 4.74
N THR A 516 2.55 -19.22 5.67
CA THR A 516 3.32 -19.13 6.91
C THR A 516 2.97 -20.36 7.77
N PRO A 517 3.95 -21.19 8.18
CA PRO A 517 3.67 -22.33 9.04
C PRO A 517 3.03 -21.85 10.35
N THR A 518 1.82 -22.32 10.66
CA THR A 518 1.22 -22.13 11.98
C THR A 518 2.05 -22.94 13.00
N PRO A 519 2.49 -22.37 14.13
CA PRO A 519 3.19 -23.15 15.16
C PRO A 519 2.29 -24.27 15.69
N ALA A 520 2.78 -25.51 15.73
CA ALA A 520 2.12 -26.59 16.42
C ALA A 520 2.12 -26.30 17.93
N ASN A 521 0.94 -26.30 18.56
CA ASN A 521 0.77 -26.03 19.98
C ASN A 521 1.32 -27.23 20.82
N PRO A 522 2.33 -27.05 21.69
CA PRO A 522 2.97 -28.18 22.41
C PRO A 522 2.18 -28.71 23.61
N THR A 523 1.13 -28.00 24.04
CA THR A 523 0.33 -28.37 25.21
C THR A 523 -1.03 -28.88 24.74
N GLY A 524 -1.28 -30.19 24.89
CA GLY A 524 -2.53 -30.87 24.55
C GLY A 524 -3.76 -30.45 25.37
N ALA A 525 -3.93 -29.17 25.65
CA ALA A 525 -5.18 -28.58 26.09
C ALA A 525 -5.91 -28.07 24.84
N ALA A 526 -7.13 -28.52 24.63
CA ALA A 526 -8.01 -28.02 23.58
C ALA A 526 -8.30 -26.53 23.82
N ALA A 527 -7.47 -25.66 23.25
CA ALA A 527 -7.82 -24.27 23.04
C ALA A 527 -8.98 -24.24 22.05
N ALA A 528 -10.05 -23.54 22.41
CA ALA A 528 -11.14 -23.22 21.50
C ALA A 528 -10.52 -22.72 20.18
N THR A 529 -10.86 -23.41 19.10
CA THR A 529 -10.42 -23.12 17.73
C THR A 529 -10.68 -21.65 17.41
N THR A 530 -9.67 -20.81 17.60
CA THR A 530 -9.60 -19.51 16.93
C THR A 530 -9.37 -19.83 15.46
N ALA A 531 -10.38 -19.49 14.68
CA ALA A 531 -10.36 -19.56 13.23
C ALA A 531 -9.02 -19.04 12.69
N SER A 532 -8.24 -19.91 12.08
CA SER A 532 -7.40 -19.51 10.96
C SER A 532 -8.32 -18.76 9.97
N PRO A 533 -7.91 -17.66 9.33
CA PRO A 533 -8.76 -17.01 8.32
C PRO A 533 -9.11 -17.96 7.15
N ALA A 534 -8.46 -19.12 7.05
CA ALA A 534 -8.87 -20.23 6.20
C ALA A 534 -10.23 -20.90 6.57
N SER A 535 -10.79 -20.65 7.77
CA SER A 535 -12.17 -21.05 8.12
C SER A 535 -13.19 -19.93 7.90
N ALA A 536 -12.79 -18.77 7.36
CA ALA A 536 -13.68 -17.80 6.74
C ALA A 536 -13.90 -18.11 5.25
N THR A 537 -13.98 -19.40 4.88
CA THR A 537 -14.36 -19.88 3.53
C THR A 537 -15.82 -19.61 3.17
N GLY A 538 -16.49 -18.71 3.90
CA GLY A 538 -17.72 -18.03 3.49
C GLY A 538 -17.48 -16.79 2.62
N LEU A 539 -16.26 -16.23 2.58
CA LEU A 539 -15.90 -14.98 1.88
C LEU A 539 -15.56 -15.16 0.39
N VAL A 540 -16.36 -15.98 -0.31
CA VAL A 540 -16.34 -16.02 -1.78
C VAL A 540 -17.60 -15.32 -2.24
N TYR A 541 -17.48 -14.26 -3.03
CA TYR A 541 -18.61 -13.73 -3.80
C TYR A 541 -19.24 -14.89 -4.58
N ARG A 542 -20.39 -15.40 -4.12
CA ARG A 542 -21.14 -16.44 -4.80
C ARG A 542 -22.14 -15.74 -5.72
N PRO A 543 -21.94 -15.74 -7.06
CA PRO A 543 -22.98 -15.27 -7.96
C PRO A 543 -24.22 -16.15 -7.75
N ARG A 544 -25.37 -15.53 -7.42
CA ARG A 544 -26.63 -16.25 -7.23
C ARG A 544 -27.01 -16.91 -8.55
N ARG A 545 -27.06 -18.24 -8.60
CA ARG A 545 -27.83 -18.95 -9.64
C ARG A 545 -29.29 -18.49 -9.52
N ARG A 546 -29.74 -17.60 -10.40
CA ARG A 546 -31.18 -17.44 -10.65
C ARG A 546 -31.68 -18.78 -11.21
N GLY A 547 -32.42 -19.53 -10.39
CA GLY A 547 -33.19 -20.68 -10.85
C GLY A 547 -34.18 -20.27 -11.95
N PRO A 548 -34.55 -21.19 -12.85
CA PRO A 548 -35.45 -20.89 -13.96
C PRO A 548 -36.80 -20.43 -13.40
N GLY A 549 -37.33 -19.36 -14.00
CA GLY A 549 -38.55 -18.73 -13.54
C GLY A 549 -39.73 -19.70 -13.53
N HIS A 550 -40.60 -19.52 -12.55
CA HIS A 550 -42.02 -19.52 -12.87
C HIS A 550 -42.32 -18.22 -13.60
N ARG A 551 -42.49 -18.31 -14.92
CA ARG A 551 -43.39 -17.44 -15.65
C ARG A 551 -44.29 -18.35 -16.48
N ALA A 552 -45.58 -18.06 -16.50
CA ALA A 552 -46.39 -18.47 -17.63
C ALA A 552 -45.87 -17.76 -18.89
#